data_AF-A0ABC9DK21-F1
#
_entry.id   AF-A0ABC9DK21-F1
#
_cell.length_a   1.000
_cell.length_b   1.000
_cell.length_c   1.000
_cell.angle_alpha   90.00
_cell.angle_beta   90.00
_cell.angle_gamma   90.00
#
_symmetry.space_group_name_H-M   'P 1'
#
loop_
_entity.id
_entity.type
_entity.pdbx_description
1 polymer ?
#
loop_
_entity_poly.entity_id
_entity_poly.type
_entity_poly.pdbx_seq_one_letter_code
_entity_poly.pdbx_strand_id
1 'polypeptide(L)'
;MAATLARVFLPAPLRALARHSAAGVPPLLGATAIAKKTPGFFINVSISHRCTSNSADGALQAEPEAVMPRSVPVHIAYELQQAGHHYLDVRTESEFLAGHPERAVNVPYMFRAGSGMTKNAHFLEQVSRIFGKDDDIIIGCQSGRRSLMAATELYSSGFTAVTDIAGGFSSWRENGLPINQ
;
A
#
# COMPACT_ATOMS: atom_id res chain seq x y z
N MET A 1 -12.63 -13.62 69.26
CA MET A 1 -13.60 -12.50 69.33
C MET A 1 -13.15 -11.40 68.40
N ALA A 2 -14.11 -10.75 67.71
CA ALA A 2 -14.01 -9.64 66.74
C ALA A 2 -13.44 -10.00 65.35
N ALA A 3 -14.25 -10.23 64.30
CA ALA A 3 -15.18 -9.35 63.56
C ALA A 3 -14.44 -8.43 62.55
N THR A 4 -14.51 -8.73 61.25
CA THR A 4 -15.48 -8.16 60.27
C THR A 4 -15.04 -6.79 59.73
N LEU A 5 -14.69 -6.70 58.44
CA LEU A 5 -15.40 -5.87 57.44
C LEU A 5 -14.66 -5.81 56.10
N ALA A 6 -15.30 -6.37 55.09
CA ALA A 6 -15.05 -6.09 53.69
C ALA A 6 -15.28 -4.60 53.38
N ARG A 7 -14.41 -4.01 52.56
CA ARG A 7 -14.66 -2.74 51.88
C ARG A 7 -14.67 -2.98 50.37
N VAL A 8 -15.88 -3.22 49.87
CA VAL A 8 -16.25 -3.00 48.48
C VAL A 8 -16.53 -1.51 48.34
N PHE A 9 -15.86 -0.81 47.42
CA PHE A 9 -16.30 0.51 46.97
C PHE A 9 -16.15 0.60 45.44
N LEU A 10 -17.28 0.90 44.81
CA LEU A 10 -17.61 0.81 43.39
C LEU A 10 -16.83 1.79 42.48
N PRO A 11 -16.86 1.57 41.14
CA PRO A 11 -16.30 2.48 40.15
C PRO A 11 -17.13 3.77 40.02
N ALA A 12 -16.46 4.88 39.69
CA ALA A 12 -17.11 6.14 39.34
C ALA A 12 -17.53 6.16 37.85
N PRO A 13 -18.79 6.49 37.54
CA PRO A 13 -19.17 7.00 36.22
C PRO A 13 -19.68 8.44 36.28
N LEU A 14 -19.82 9.04 35.08
CA LEU A 14 -20.38 10.35 34.70
C LEU A 14 -19.40 11.53 34.54
N ARG A 15 -19.23 11.95 33.28
CA ARG A 15 -20.02 13.10 32.78
C ARG A 15 -20.00 13.18 31.24
N ALA A 16 -21.18 13.01 30.66
CA ALA A 16 -21.52 13.50 29.33
C ALA A 16 -21.71 15.03 29.39
N LEU A 17 -21.30 15.76 28.35
CA LEU A 17 -21.94 17.02 27.94
C LEU A 17 -21.59 17.35 26.48
N ALA A 18 -22.59 17.11 25.64
CA ALA A 18 -23.00 17.78 24.42
C ALA A 18 -22.07 18.87 23.83
N ARG A 19 -21.79 18.73 22.52
CA ARG A 19 -21.60 19.87 21.61
C ARG A 19 -22.76 19.88 20.62
N HIS A 20 -23.66 20.85 20.77
CA HIS A 20 -24.63 21.26 19.76
C HIS A 20 -24.13 22.56 19.13
N SER A 21 -24.02 22.61 17.81
CA SER A 21 -24.29 23.77 16.92
C SER A 21 -23.95 23.33 15.50
N ALA A 22 -24.90 23.02 14.62
CA ALA A 22 -25.88 23.87 13.94
C ALA A 22 -25.37 24.41 12.59
N ALA A 23 -26.17 24.14 11.55
CA ALA A 23 -26.24 24.75 10.22
C ALA A 23 -25.02 24.58 9.28
N GLY A 24 -25.12 24.09 8.05
CA GLY A 24 -26.26 24.00 7.13
C GLY A 24 -26.02 24.92 5.93
N VAL A 25 -25.38 24.43 4.86
CA VAL A 25 -25.49 24.97 3.50
C VAL A 25 -25.36 23.82 2.48
N PRO A 26 -26.35 23.59 1.61
CA PRO A 26 -26.31 22.55 0.58
C PRO A 26 -25.54 22.96 -0.69
N PRO A 27 -25.05 21.99 -1.49
CA PRO A 27 -24.41 22.24 -2.78
C PRO A 27 -25.46 22.51 -3.86
N LEU A 28 -25.22 23.52 -4.70
CA LEU A 28 -26.04 23.80 -5.89
C LEU A 28 -25.16 23.91 -7.14
N LEU A 29 -25.74 23.39 -8.22
CA LEU A 29 -25.35 23.44 -9.64
C LEU A 29 -24.24 22.47 -10.04
N GLY A 30 -24.44 21.56 -10.97
CA GLY A 30 -25.47 21.50 -12.01
C GLY A 30 -24.79 21.08 -13.31
N ALA A 31 -25.14 19.87 -13.76
CA ALA A 31 -24.62 19.21 -14.96
C ALA A 31 -24.66 20.09 -16.21
N THR A 32 -23.68 19.92 -17.11
CA THR A 32 -23.94 19.83 -18.56
C THR A 32 -22.81 19.06 -19.25
N ALA A 33 -23.07 17.77 -19.49
CA ALA A 33 -22.36 16.99 -20.49
C ALA A 33 -22.88 17.40 -21.87
N ILE A 34 -21.99 17.84 -22.76
CA ILE A 34 -22.31 18.09 -24.17
C ILE A 34 -21.48 17.11 -25.00
N ALA A 35 -22.05 15.91 -25.17
CA ALA A 35 -21.59 14.94 -26.15
C ALA A 35 -22.12 15.33 -27.54
N LYS A 36 -21.24 15.87 -28.40
CA LYS A 36 -21.56 16.11 -29.82
C LYS A 36 -21.12 14.93 -30.66
N LYS A 37 -22.08 14.04 -30.87
CA LYS A 37 -22.14 13.04 -31.94
C LYS A 37 -22.00 13.73 -33.29
N THR A 38 -21.00 13.34 -34.08
CA THR A 38 -20.94 13.66 -35.52
C THR A 38 -20.92 12.38 -36.35
N PRO A 39 -21.50 12.40 -37.56
CA PRO A 39 -21.97 11.21 -38.24
C PRO A 39 -20.93 10.59 -39.17
N GLY A 40 -21.07 9.27 -39.32
CA GLY A 40 -20.80 8.45 -40.50
C GLY A 40 -19.81 8.95 -41.55
N PHE A 41 -18.66 8.30 -41.60
CA PHE A 41 -17.93 8.11 -42.85
C PHE A 41 -17.97 6.62 -43.20
N PHE A 42 -18.93 6.28 -44.05
CA PHE A 42 -18.98 4.99 -44.74
C PHE A 42 -17.93 5.01 -45.85
N ILE A 43 -16.92 4.14 -45.73
CA ILE A 43 -16.19 3.65 -46.90
C ILE A 43 -16.43 2.15 -47.00
N ASN A 44 -17.21 1.82 -48.02
CA ASN A 44 -17.47 0.48 -48.51
C ASN A 44 -16.43 0.22 -49.60
N VAL A 45 -15.45 -0.68 -49.36
CA VAL A 45 -14.62 -1.22 -50.44
C VAL A 45 -14.35 -2.71 -50.19
N SER A 46 -15.03 -3.50 -51.04
CA SER A 46 -14.67 -4.79 -51.62
C SER A 46 -14.05 -5.88 -50.75
N ILE A 47 -14.90 -6.89 -50.54
CA ILE A 47 -14.56 -8.30 -50.38
C ILE A 47 -13.53 -8.71 -51.46
N SER A 48 -12.40 -9.26 -51.02
CA SER A 48 -11.67 -10.25 -51.78
C SER A 48 -11.36 -11.43 -50.87
N HIS A 49 -12.10 -12.52 -51.09
CA HIS A 49 -11.83 -13.82 -50.53
C HIS A 49 -10.38 -14.25 -50.81
N ARG A 50 -9.63 -14.53 -49.74
CA ARG A 50 -8.68 -15.64 -49.74
C ARG A 50 -8.48 -16.14 -48.31
N CYS A 51 -9.25 -17.17 -47.97
CA CYS A 51 -8.91 -18.05 -46.87
C CYS A 51 -7.60 -18.75 -47.21
N THR A 52 -6.57 -18.55 -46.40
CA THR A 52 -5.57 -19.57 -46.13
C THR A 52 -5.30 -19.52 -44.64
N SER A 53 -5.79 -20.53 -43.95
CA SER A 53 -5.50 -20.79 -42.55
C SER A 53 -4.00 -21.04 -42.40
N ASN A 54 -3.31 -20.15 -41.71
CA ASN A 54 -2.13 -20.56 -40.97
C ASN A 54 -2.18 -19.91 -39.60
N SER A 55 -2.57 -20.72 -38.62
CA SER A 55 -2.54 -20.41 -37.20
C SER A 55 -1.13 -20.00 -36.80
N ALA A 56 -1.01 -18.76 -36.37
CA ALA A 56 0.04 -18.27 -35.48
C ALA A 56 -0.53 -17.02 -34.80
N ASP A 57 -1.50 -17.21 -33.92
CA ASP A 57 -1.86 -16.21 -32.91
C ASP A 57 -0.70 -16.09 -31.93
N GLY A 58 0.38 -15.46 -32.38
CA GLY A 58 1.40 -14.90 -31.52
C GLY A 58 0.75 -13.74 -30.79
N ALA A 59 0.15 -14.04 -29.64
CA ALA A 59 -0.23 -13.04 -28.67
C ALA A 59 0.99 -12.13 -28.45
N LEU A 60 0.85 -10.88 -28.90
CA LEU A 60 1.79 -9.80 -28.62
C LEU A 60 1.82 -9.66 -27.10
N GLN A 61 2.78 -10.33 -26.47
CA GLN A 61 3.09 -10.14 -25.06
C GLN A 61 3.47 -8.67 -24.94
N ALA A 62 2.62 -7.90 -24.27
CA ALA A 62 3.00 -6.59 -23.80
C ALA A 62 4.18 -6.81 -22.85
N GLU A 63 5.39 -6.61 -23.35
CA GLU A 63 6.60 -6.52 -22.54
C GLU A 63 6.28 -5.55 -21.39
N PRO A 64 6.40 -5.97 -20.11
CA PRO A 64 6.12 -5.08 -19.01
C PRO A 64 7.12 -3.92 -19.11
N GLU A 65 6.62 -2.76 -19.51
CA GLU A 65 7.34 -1.50 -19.43
C GLU A 65 7.95 -1.45 -18.03
N ALA A 66 9.27 -1.24 -17.92
CA ALA A 66 9.96 -1.30 -16.64
C ALA A 66 9.49 -0.14 -15.76
N VAL A 67 8.38 -0.33 -15.04
CA VAL A 67 7.78 0.66 -14.15
C VAL A 67 8.66 0.73 -12.91
N MET A 68 9.42 1.81 -12.81
CA MET A 68 10.17 2.08 -11.59
C MET A 68 9.18 2.55 -10.51
N PRO A 69 9.16 1.92 -9.32
CA PRO A 69 8.26 2.31 -8.24
C PRO A 69 8.50 3.77 -7.84
N ARG A 70 7.41 4.50 -7.56
CA ARG A 70 7.51 5.86 -7.01
C ARG A 70 8.21 5.82 -5.65
N SER A 71 9.11 6.76 -5.42
CA SER A 71 9.84 6.90 -4.15
C SER A 71 9.49 8.25 -3.52
N VAL A 72 9.10 8.25 -2.24
CA VAL A 72 8.72 9.47 -1.50
C VAL A 72 9.57 9.65 -0.24
N PRO A 73 9.80 10.90 0.22
CA PRO A 73 10.50 11.13 1.48
C PRO A 73 9.65 10.69 2.70
N VAL A 74 10.30 10.47 3.85
CA VAL A 74 9.68 9.88 5.04
C VAL A 74 8.49 10.65 5.61
N HIS A 75 8.47 11.97 5.51
CA HIS A 75 7.34 12.77 5.98
C HIS A 75 6.07 12.53 5.14
N ILE A 76 6.22 12.44 3.81
CA ILE A 76 5.11 12.07 2.92
C ILE A 76 4.67 10.63 3.17
N ALA A 77 5.61 9.71 3.43
CA ALA A 77 5.26 8.35 3.78
C ALA A 77 4.41 8.29 5.08
N TYR A 78 4.72 9.12 6.06
CA TYR A 78 3.92 9.24 7.29
C TYR A 78 2.54 9.86 7.05
N GLU A 79 2.42 10.85 6.16
CA GLU A 79 1.12 11.38 5.74
C GLU A 79 0.26 10.31 5.04
N LEU A 80 0.86 9.52 4.15
CA LEU A 80 0.19 8.39 3.49
C LEU A 80 -0.25 7.35 4.53
N GLN A 81 0.59 7.01 5.50
CA GLN A 81 0.22 6.07 6.56
C GLN A 81 -0.99 6.57 7.35
N GLN A 82 -1.04 7.87 7.70
CA GLN A 82 -2.19 8.47 8.38
C GLN A 82 -3.44 8.52 7.51
N ALA A 83 -3.29 8.60 6.19
CA ALA A 83 -4.40 8.50 5.23
C ALA A 83 -4.93 7.06 5.07
N GLY A 84 -4.32 6.08 5.73
CA GLY A 84 -4.78 4.68 5.77
C GLY A 84 -4.01 3.74 4.86
N HIS A 85 -2.93 4.19 4.24
CA HIS A 85 -2.08 3.34 3.42
C HIS A 85 -1.39 2.27 4.26
N HIS A 86 -1.21 1.08 3.70
CA HIS A 86 -0.59 -0.04 4.39
C HIS A 86 0.92 0.08 4.42
N TYR A 87 1.52 0.03 5.61
CA TYR A 87 2.97 0.03 5.75
C TYR A 87 3.54 -1.38 5.72
N LEU A 88 4.37 -1.68 4.72
CA LEU A 88 5.10 -2.93 4.58
C LEU A 88 6.59 -2.73 4.93
N ASP A 89 7.03 -3.30 6.04
CA ASP A 89 8.43 -3.32 6.43
C ASP A 89 9.10 -4.60 5.90
N VAL A 90 10.10 -4.44 5.02
CA VAL A 90 10.83 -5.56 4.41
C VAL A 90 12.16 -5.91 5.08
N ARG A 91 12.43 -5.32 6.25
CA ARG A 91 13.60 -5.66 7.06
C ARG A 91 13.46 -7.05 7.68
N THR A 92 14.54 -7.54 8.27
CA THR A 92 14.52 -8.79 9.03
C THR A 92 13.65 -8.64 10.28
N GLU A 93 13.08 -9.75 10.76
CA GLU A 93 12.24 -9.75 11.97
C GLU A 93 12.95 -9.14 13.17
N SER A 94 14.25 -9.42 13.34
CA SER A 94 15.06 -8.84 14.42
C SER A 94 15.16 -7.31 14.35
N GLU A 95 15.24 -6.73 13.14
CA GLU A 95 15.24 -5.28 12.93
C GLU A 95 13.87 -4.67 13.23
N PHE A 96 12.79 -5.39 12.91
CA PHE A 96 11.42 -4.96 13.14
C PHE A 96 11.07 -4.95 14.64
N LEU A 97 11.46 -6.01 15.37
CA LEU A 97 11.27 -6.12 16.82
C LEU A 97 12.05 -5.05 17.61
N ALA A 98 13.15 -4.53 17.07
CA ALA A 98 13.89 -3.44 17.69
C ALA A 98 13.15 -2.09 17.60
N GLY A 99 12.19 -1.98 16.68
CA GLY A 99 11.35 -0.81 16.50
C GLY A 99 10.89 -0.68 15.06
N HIS A 100 9.64 -0.28 14.88
CA HIS A 100 8.98 -0.16 13.57
C HIS A 100 7.90 0.94 13.60
N PRO A 101 7.50 1.49 12.43
CA PRO A 101 6.37 2.41 12.36
C PRO A 101 5.06 1.78 12.84
N GLU A 102 4.15 2.57 13.38
CA GLU A 102 2.88 2.04 13.91
C GLU A 102 2.06 1.31 12.85
N ARG A 103 1.42 0.19 13.19
CA ARG A 103 0.60 -0.61 12.25
C ARG A 103 1.37 -1.13 11.03
N ALA A 104 2.70 -1.13 11.06
CA ALA A 104 3.51 -1.75 10.04
C ALA A 104 3.37 -3.27 10.08
N VAL A 105 3.31 -3.89 8.89
CA VAL A 105 3.37 -5.34 8.73
C VAL A 105 4.77 -5.71 8.27
N ASN A 106 5.38 -6.68 8.94
CA ASN A 106 6.71 -7.16 8.55
C ASN A 106 6.61 -8.36 7.61
N VAL A 107 7.22 -8.25 6.43
CA VAL A 107 7.47 -9.38 5.53
C VAL A 107 8.91 -9.27 5.05
N PRO A 108 9.85 -10.02 5.65
CA PRO A 108 11.27 -9.89 5.32
C PRO A 108 11.55 -10.22 3.85
N TYR A 109 12.20 -9.30 3.15
CA TYR A 109 12.66 -9.54 1.77
C TYR A 109 13.92 -10.42 1.74
N MET A 110 14.71 -10.36 2.81
CA MET A 110 15.91 -11.17 2.98
C MET A 110 16.02 -11.67 4.41
N PHE A 111 16.49 -12.89 4.57
CA PHE A 111 16.77 -13.52 5.86
C PHE A 111 18.27 -13.56 6.12
N ARG A 112 18.65 -13.55 7.40
CA ARG A 112 20.03 -13.80 7.82
C ARG A 112 20.31 -15.29 7.73
N ALA A 113 21.31 -15.69 6.95
CA ALA A 113 21.74 -17.07 6.82
C ALA A 113 23.26 -17.16 6.95
N GLY A 114 23.73 -17.70 8.09
CA GLY A 114 25.16 -17.78 8.40
C GLY A 114 25.81 -16.40 8.47
N SER A 115 26.84 -16.18 7.65
CA SER A 115 27.57 -14.91 7.54
C SER A 115 26.93 -13.90 6.57
N GLY A 116 25.87 -14.29 5.85
CA GLY A 116 25.29 -13.49 4.77
C GLY A 116 23.77 -13.29 4.88
N MET A 117 23.23 -12.65 3.83
CA MET A 117 21.80 -12.47 3.64
C MET A 117 21.34 -13.33 2.46
N THR A 118 20.22 -14.03 2.63
CA THR A 118 19.60 -14.84 1.58
C THR A 118 18.24 -14.26 1.23
N LYS A 119 17.91 -14.16 -0.06
CA LYS A 119 16.61 -13.65 -0.52
C LYS A 119 15.49 -14.60 -0.09
N ASN A 120 14.37 -14.03 0.36
CA ASN A 120 13.14 -14.77 0.62
C ASN A 120 12.47 -15.15 -0.71
N ALA A 121 12.45 -16.45 -1.06
CA ALA A 121 11.77 -16.94 -2.27
C ALA A 121 10.24 -16.86 -2.18
N HIS A 122 9.69 -16.84 -0.97
CA HIS A 122 8.25 -16.81 -0.70
C HIS A 122 7.72 -15.39 -0.44
N PHE A 123 8.53 -14.36 -0.69
CA PHE A 123 8.16 -12.96 -0.41
C PHE A 123 6.84 -12.57 -1.08
N LEU A 124 6.71 -12.78 -2.39
CA LEU A 124 5.51 -12.44 -3.15
C LEU A 124 4.26 -13.17 -2.63
N GLU A 125 4.39 -14.47 -2.36
CA GLU A 125 3.30 -15.27 -1.82
C GLU A 125 2.83 -14.78 -0.46
N GLN A 126 3.77 -14.40 0.42
CA GLN A 126 3.44 -13.86 1.75
C GLN A 126 2.73 -12.50 1.64
N VAL A 127 3.22 -11.60 0.78
CA VAL A 127 2.58 -10.29 0.58
C VAL A 127 1.17 -10.45 -0.01
N SER A 128 0.98 -11.28 -1.04
CA SER A 128 -0.33 -11.50 -1.66
C SER A 128 -1.38 -12.19 -0.76
N ARG A 129 -0.96 -12.82 0.34
CA ARG A 129 -1.89 -13.36 1.36
C ARG A 129 -2.41 -12.28 2.31
N ILE A 130 -1.67 -11.19 2.46
CA ILE A 130 -1.96 -10.11 3.40
C ILE A 130 -2.62 -8.93 2.69
N PHE A 131 -2.15 -8.61 1.49
CA PHE A 131 -2.58 -7.46 0.70
C PHE A 131 -3.16 -7.87 -0.65
N GLY A 132 -4.19 -7.15 -1.06
CA GLY A 132 -4.71 -7.15 -2.42
C GLY A 132 -3.79 -6.42 -3.39
N LYS A 133 -3.95 -6.69 -4.68
CA LYS A 133 -3.15 -6.03 -5.75
C LYS A 133 -3.50 -4.56 -5.94
N ASP A 134 -4.71 -4.17 -5.53
CA ASP A 134 -5.26 -2.82 -5.61
C ASP A 134 -5.07 -2.03 -4.30
N ASP A 135 -4.47 -2.63 -3.27
CA ASP A 135 -4.23 -1.96 -1.99
C ASP A 135 -3.08 -0.95 -2.14
N ASP A 136 -3.24 0.22 -1.53
CA ASP A 136 -2.18 1.21 -1.48
C ASP A 136 -1.13 0.85 -0.43
N ILE A 137 0.07 0.46 -0.88
CA ILE A 137 1.14 -0.03 -0.02
C ILE A 137 2.31 0.96 -0.04
N ILE A 138 2.74 1.40 1.14
CA ILE A 138 4.02 2.08 1.36
C ILE A 138 5.04 1.05 1.86
N ILE A 139 6.19 0.95 1.20
CA ILE A 139 7.19 -0.07 1.47
C ILE A 139 8.50 0.56 1.97
N GLY A 140 8.97 0.09 3.12
CA GLY A 140 10.16 0.61 3.78
C GLY A 140 11.18 -0.48 4.08
N CYS A 141 12.46 -0.14 4.02
CA CYS A 141 13.53 -0.95 4.57
C CYS A 141 14.45 -0.10 5.46
N GLN A 142 15.64 -0.57 5.81
CA GLN A 142 16.55 0.20 6.66
C GLN A 142 17.01 1.52 6.00
N SER A 143 17.32 1.51 4.69
CA SER A 143 17.94 2.64 3.98
C SER A 143 17.38 2.94 2.58
N GLY A 144 16.33 2.26 2.14
CA GLY A 144 15.69 2.41 0.83
C GLY A 144 16.09 1.38 -0.25
N ARG A 145 17.27 0.75 -0.16
CA ARG A 145 17.75 -0.14 -1.25
C ARG A 145 16.96 -1.45 -1.38
N ARG A 146 16.71 -2.13 -0.26
CA ARG A 146 15.97 -3.41 -0.25
C ARG A 146 14.50 -3.20 -0.62
N SER A 147 13.91 -2.11 -0.16
CA SER A 147 12.51 -1.76 -0.43
C SER A 147 12.28 -1.41 -1.90
N LEU A 148 13.22 -0.73 -2.56
CA LEU A 148 13.13 -0.47 -4.00
C LEU A 148 13.11 -1.76 -4.84
N MET A 149 13.97 -2.74 -4.49
CA MET A 149 14.00 -4.06 -5.14
C MET A 149 12.69 -4.82 -4.92
N ALA A 150 12.21 -4.85 -3.67
CA ALA A 150 10.96 -5.49 -3.32
C ALA A 150 9.76 -4.83 -4.01
N ALA A 151 9.73 -3.50 -4.10
CA ALA A 151 8.70 -2.74 -4.79
C ALA A 151 8.66 -3.07 -6.30
N THR A 152 9.82 -3.16 -6.93
CA THR A 152 9.93 -3.55 -8.35
C THR A 152 9.38 -4.96 -8.60
N GLU A 153 9.64 -5.89 -7.68
CA GLU A 153 9.14 -7.26 -7.73
C GLU A 153 7.62 -7.32 -7.52
N LEU A 154 7.08 -6.50 -6.61
CA LEU A 154 5.63 -6.37 -6.42
C LEU A 154 4.94 -5.79 -7.65
N TYR A 155 5.48 -4.73 -8.25
CA TYR A 155 4.97 -4.19 -9.52
C TYR A 155 4.95 -5.25 -10.62
N SER A 156 6.03 -6.02 -10.75
CA SER A 156 6.13 -7.11 -11.73
C SER A 156 5.11 -8.22 -11.49
N SER A 157 4.66 -8.42 -10.24
CA SER A 157 3.61 -9.38 -9.88
C SER A 157 2.18 -8.84 -10.05
N GLY A 158 2.04 -7.57 -10.42
CA GLY A 158 0.78 -6.91 -10.74
C GLY A 158 0.19 -6.06 -9.62
N PHE A 159 0.97 -5.68 -8.60
CA PHE A 159 0.55 -4.61 -7.67
C PHE A 159 0.65 -3.27 -8.38
N THR A 160 -0.38 -2.45 -8.29
CA THR A 160 -0.47 -1.18 -9.04
C THR A 160 -0.08 0.03 -8.20
N ALA A 161 -0.29 -0.04 -6.89
CA ALA A 161 -0.14 1.07 -5.95
C ALA A 161 0.93 0.81 -4.89
N VAL A 162 2.20 0.69 -5.30
CA VAL A 162 3.34 0.50 -4.38
C VAL A 162 4.23 1.75 -4.36
N THR A 163 4.48 2.29 -3.17
CA THR A 163 5.32 3.47 -2.97
C THR A 163 6.50 3.16 -2.07
N ASP A 164 7.73 3.29 -2.58
CA ASP A 164 8.96 3.17 -1.80
C ASP A 164 9.19 4.40 -0.90
N ILE A 165 9.77 4.16 0.27
CA ILE A 165 10.15 5.21 1.21
C ILE A 165 11.65 5.49 1.09
N ALA A 166 11.97 6.65 0.51
CA ALA A 166 13.34 7.15 0.43
C ALA A 166 13.91 7.38 1.85
N GLY A 167 15.14 6.89 2.06
CA GLY A 167 15.83 6.97 3.35
C GLY A 167 15.41 5.88 4.35
N GLY A 168 14.30 5.19 4.11
CA GLY A 168 13.83 4.06 4.91
C GLY A 168 13.63 4.39 6.40
N PHE A 169 13.79 3.38 7.24
CA PHE A 169 13.60 3.47 8.68
C PHE A 169 14.66 4.33 9.40
N SER A 170 15.88 4.42 8.86
CA SER A 170 16.89 5.33 9.42
C SER A 170 16.41 6.77 9.37
N SER A 171 15.94 7.24 8.21
CA SER A 171 15.39 8.60 8.09
C SER A 171 14.09 8.77 8.88
N TRP A 172 13.28 7.72 9.02
CA TRP A 172 12.08 7.75 9.88
C TRP A 172 12.43 8.12 11.32
N ARG A 173 13.46 7.46 11.87
CA ARG A 173 13.96 7.74 13.23
C ARG A 173 14.60 9.10 13.35
N GLU A 174 15.40 9.52 12.38
CA GLU A 174 16.06 10.83 12.37
C GLU A 174 15.06 11.99 12.38
N ASN A 175 13.90 11.81 11.75
CA ASN A 175 12.83 12.80 11.73
C ASN A 175 11.92 12.74 12.98
N GLY A 176 12.21 11.86 13.94
CA GLY A 176 11.44 11.75 15.18
C GLY A 176 10.00 11.29 14.98
N LEU A 177 9.72 10.56 13.91
CA LEU A 177 8.38 10.03 13.63
C LEU A 177 8.01 8.91 14.62
N PRO A 178 6.71 8.66 14.87
CA PRO A 178 6.27 7.65 15.83
C PRO A 178 6.82 6.26 15.50
N ILE A 179 7.31 5.56 16.53
CA ILE A 179 7.81 4.20 16.46
C ILE A 179 7.19 3.37 17.57
N ASN A 180 6.90 2.11 17.27
CA ASN A 180 6.40 1.12 18.21
C ASN A 180 7.39 -0.04 18.33
N GLN A 181 7.34 -0.75 19.45
CA GLN A 181 8.19 -1.91 19.78
C GLN A 181 7.34 -3.09 20.21
#